data_AF-A0A7X0T763-F1
#
_entry.id   AF-A0A7X0T763-F1
#
_cell.length_a   1.000
_cell.length_b   1.000
_cell.length_c   1.000
_cell.angle_alpha   90.00
_cell.angle_beta   90.00
_cell.angle_gamma   90.00
#
_symmetry.space_group_name_H-M   'P 1'
#
loop_
_entity.id
_entity.type
_entity.pdbx_description
1 polymer ?
#
loop_
_entity_poly.entity_id
_entity_poly.type
_entity_poly.pdbx_seq_one_letter_code
_entity_poly.pdbx_strand_id
1 'polypeptide(L)' 'MKFSKGQKIKVVDTDSVKNDKQLDETAKNIIAKSEYRGIITKIVHDEGEKYLFFVSFYINDERVTQGFRENEIEGVE' A
#
# COMPACT_ATOMS: atom_id res chain seq x y z
N MET A 1 13.66 5.89 -10.36
CA MET A 1 12.56 5.59 -9.41
C MET A 1 12.21 4.11 -9.56
N LYS A 2 12.18 3.35 -8.46
CA LYS A 2 12.08 1.87 -8.47
C LYS A 2 10.68 1.34 -8.79
N PHE A 3 9.65 2.17 -8.61
CA PHE A 3 8.25 1.79 -8.76
C PHE A 3 7.48 2.71 -9.73
N SER A 4 6.37 2.22 -10.27
CA SER A 4 5.52 2.95 -11.22
C SER A 4 4.03 2.79 -10.94
N LYS A 5 3.22 3.75 -11.41
CA LYS A 5 1.75 3.65 -11.32
C LYS A 5 1.25 2.47 -12.15
N GLY A 6 0.33 1.68 -11.59
CA GLY A 6 -0.20 0.45 -12.18
C GLY A 6 0.59 -0.81 -11.81
N GLN A 7 1.76 -0.66 -11.19
CA GLN A 7 2.57 -1.78 -10.76
C GLN A 7 1.92 -2.51 -9.57
N LYS A 8 1.95 -3.85 -9.63
CA LYS A 8 1.59 -4.72 -8.50
C LYS A 8 2.74 -4.76 -7.51
N ILE A 9 2.42 -4.63 -6.23
CA ILE A 9 3.36 -4.69 -5.13
C ILE A 9 2.84 -5.59 -4.02
N LYS A 10 3.72 -5.94 -3.09
CA LYS A 10 3.39 -6.57 -1.81
C LYS A 10 3.91 -5.69 -0.68
N VAL A 11 3.10 -5.44 0.35
CA VAL A 11 3.58 -4.79 1.58
C VAL A 11 4.42 -5.79 2.37
N VAL A 12 5.66 -5.40 2.69
CA VAL A 12 6.59 -6.21 3.48
C VAL A 12 6.53 -5.86 4.96
N ASP A 13 6.25 -4.59 5.29
CA ASP A 13 6.00 -4.16 6.67
C ASP A 13 4.52 -4.31 7.03
N THR A 14 4.10 -5.55 7.31
CA THR A 14 2.69 -5.81 7.68
C THR A 14 2.32 -5.26 9.05
N ASP A 15 3.31 -4.98 9.91
CA ASP A 15 3.07 -4.51 11.26
C ASP A 15 2.75 -3.01 11.28
N SER A 16 3.29 -2.22 10.33
CA SER A 16 2.86 -0.84 10.14
C SER A 16 1.37 -0.76 9.82
N VAL A 17 0.85 -1.65 8.97
CA VAL A 17 -0.59 -1.73 8.63
C VAL A 17 -1.44 -2.11 9.85
N LYS A 18 -1.04 -3.13 10.62
CA LYS A 18 -1.82 -3.60 11.79
C LYS A 18 -1.92 -2.50 12.86
N ASN A 19 -0.84 -1.75 13.06
CA ASN A 19 -0.73 -0.74 14.10
C ASN A 19 -1.11 0.67 13.66
N ASP A 20 -1.45 0.89 12.38
CA ASP A 20 -1.88 2.20 11.90
C ASP A 20 -3.20 2.60 12.59
N LYS A 21 -3.19 3.76 13.25
CA LYS A 21 -4.35 4.31 13.96
C LYS A 21 -5.32 5.03 13.02
N GLN A 22 -4.87 5.36 11.81
CA GLN A 22 -5.70 5.99 10.78
C GLN A 22 -6.51 4.96 9.97
N LEU A 23 -6.13 3.68 10.04
CA LEU A 23 -6.88 2.59 9.45
C LEU A 23 -7.88 2.02 10.45
N ASP A 24 -9.15 1.98 10.05
CA ASP A 24 -10.17 1.23 10.77
C ASP A 24 -10.01 -0.30 10.58
N GLU A 25 -10.76 -1.07 11.35
CA GLU A 25 -10.68 -2.55 11.33
C GLU A 25 -11.10 -3.13 9.96
N THR A 26 -12.06 -2.50 9.28
CA THR A 26 -12.50 -2.93 7.94
C THR A 26 -11.35 -2.78 6.94
N ALA A 27 -10.66 -1.64 6.96
CA ALA A 27 -9.54 -1.37 6.08
C ALA A 27 -8.36 -2.30 6.34
N LYS A 28 -8.04 -2.57 7.62
CA LYS A 28 -7.03 -3.55 8.00
C LYS A 28 -7.39 -4.95 7.50
N ASN A 29 -8.65 -5.35 7.62
CA ASN A 29 -9.14 -6.62 7.12
C ASN A 29 -9.04 -6.73 5.59
N ILE A 30 -9.33 -5.65 4.86
CA ILE A 30 -9.19 -5.60 3.41
C ILE A 30 -7.73 -5.80 2.99
N ILE A 31 -6.80 -5.11 3.64
CA ILE A 31 -5.38 -5.24 3.32
C ILE A 31 -4.87 -6.65 3.68
N ALA A 32 -5.23 -7.17 4.86
CA ALA A 32 -4.79 -8.48 5.30
C ALA A 32 -5.29 -9.62 4.40
N LYS A 33 -6.58 -9.63 4.05
CA LYS A 33 -7.18 -10.66 3.18
C LYS A 33 -6.79 -10.52 1.71
N SER A 34 -6.30 -9.36 1.27
CA SER A 34 -5.62 -9.21 -0.03
C SER A 34 -4.20 -9.82 -0.05
N GLU A 35 -3.81 -10.55 1.00
CA GLU A 35 -2.46 -11.07 1.21
C GLU A 35 -1.39 -9.96 1.19
N TYR A 36 -1.79 -8.74 1.57
CA TYR A 36 -0.97 -7.53 1.49
C TYR A 36 -0.50 -7.20 0.06
N ARG A 37 -1.17 -7.71 -0.97
CA ARG A 37 -0.87 -7.45 -2.38
C ARG A 37 -1.80 -6.38 -2.93
N GLY A 38 -1.23 -5.37 -3.57
CA GLY A 38 -2.00 -4.24 -4.09
C GLY A 38 -1.39 -3.64 -5.34
N ILE A 39 -2.01 -2.58 -5.83
CA ILE A 39 -1.59 -1.87 -7.06
C ILE A 39 -1.29 -0.42 -6.72
N ILE A 40 -0.15 0.10 -7.15
CA ILE A 40 0.18 1.51 -7.01
C ILE A 40 -0.75 2.34 -7.89
N THR A 41 -1.54 3.23 -7.29
CA THR A 41 -2.50 4.08 -8.02
C THR A 41 -2.05 5.54 -8.11
N LYS A 42 -1.23 6.00 -7.16
CA LYS A 42 -0.67 7.35 -7.16
C LYS A 42 0.71 7.33 -6.51
N ILE A 43 1.59 8.19 -7.00
CA ILE A 43 2.91 8.42 -6.44
C ILE A 43 3.02 9.91 -6.18
N VAL A 44 3.39 10.28 -4.96
CA VAL A 44 3.54 11.68 -4.54
C VAL A 44 4.97 11.87 -4.05
N HIS A 45 5.57 12.97 -4.45
CA HIS A 45 6.85 13.41 -3.94
C HIS A 45 6.59 14.33 -2.73
N ASP A 46 7.04 13.90 -1.55
CA ASP A 46 6.96 14.66 -0.31
C ASP A 46 8.20 15.56 -0.18
N GLU A 47 8.08 16.70 0.50
CA GLU A 47 9.21 17.63 0.69
C GLU A 47 10.33 16.94 1.48
N GLY A 48 11.49 16.73 0.83
CA GLY A 48 12.64 16.03 1.43
C GLY A 48 13.04 14.71 0.75
N GLU A 49 12.84 14.59 -0.56
CA GLU A 49 13.24 13.43 -1.40
C GLU A 49 12.56 12.09 -1.05
N LYS A 50 11.44 12.13 -0.34
CA LYS A 50 10.70 10.92 0.04
C LYS A 50 9.51 10.73 -0.88
N TYR A 51 9.43 9.56 -1.49
CA TYR A 51 8.27 9.17 -2.29
C TYR A 51 7.26 8.44 -1.41
N LEU A 52 5.99 8.82 -1.56
CA LEU A 52 4.84 8.10 -1.03
C LEU A 52 4.12 7.38 -2.17
N PHE A 53 3.94 6.08 -2.01
CA PHE A 53 3.28 5.19 -2.95
C PHE A 53 1.90 4.84 -2.40
N PHE A 54 0.85 5.36 -3.02
CA PHE A 54 -0.52 5.04 -2.67
C PHE A 54 -0.92 3.74 -3.35
N VAL A 55 -1.15 2.71 -2.55
CA VAL A 55 -1.46 1.36 -3.01
C VAL A 55 -2.92 1.07 -2.73
N SER A 56 -3.65 0.64 -3.76
CA SER A 56 -5.02 0.15 -3.60
C SER A 56 -5.04 -1.37 -3.44
N PHE A 57 -5.78 -1.82 -2.44
CA PHE A 57 -6.07 -3.22 -2.14
C PHE A 57 -7.54 -3.48 -2.43
N TYR A 58 -7.83 -4.68 -2.93
CA TYR A 58 -9.16 -5.06 -3.38
C TYR A 58 -9.56 -6.39 -2.77
N ILE A 59 -10.80 -6.47 -2.31
CA ILE A 59 -11.47 -7.73 -1.97
C ILE A 59 -12.90 -7.63 -2.48
N ASN A 60 -13.28 -8.53 -3.39
CA ASN A 60 -14.58 -8.46 -4.06
C ASN A 60 -14.78 -7.04 -4.63
N ASP A 61 -15.85 -6.35 -4.25
CA ASP A 61 -16.17 -4.98 -4.66
C ASP A 61 -15.64 -3.90 -3.71
N GLU A 62 -14.97 -4.28 -2.62
CA GLU A 62 -14.41 -3.35 -1.64
C GLU A 62 -12.98 -2.93 -2.02
N ARG A 63 -12.67 -1.65 -1.81
CA ARG A 63 -11.36 -1.06 -2.10
C ARG A 63 -10.90 -0.16 -0.96
N VAL A 64 -9.65 -0.35 -0.55
CA VAL A 64 -8.94 0.57 0.36
C VAL A 64 -7.66 1.05 -0.29
N THR A 65 -7.30 2.30 -0.03
CA THR A 65 -6.02 2.88 -0.49
C THR A 65 -5.23 3.36 0.71
N GLN A 66 -3.97 2.93 0.80
CA GLN A 66 -3.05 3.32 1.86
C GLN A 66 -1.72 3.80 1.26
N GLY A 67 -1.10 4.79 1.88
CA GLY A 67 0.21 5.31 1.49
C GLY A 67 1.35 4.51 2.16
N PHE A 68 2.37 4.16 1.38
CA PHE A 68 3.57 3.46 1.86
C PHE A 68 4.83 4.15 1.37
N ARG A 69 5.92 3.99 2.13
CA ARG A 69 7.27 4.34 1.72
C ARG A 69 7.89 3.24 0.88
N GLU A 70 8.96 3.58 0.16
CA GLU A 70 9.67 2.66 -0.73
C GLU A 70 10.16 1.38 -0.04
N ASN A 71 10.57 1.47 1.23
CA ASN A 71 11.08 0.35 2.02
C ASN A 71 9.98 -0.52 2.66
N GLU A 72 8.72 -0.11 2.59
CA GLU A 72 7.57 -0.84 3.15
C GLU A 72 6.92 -1.75 2.10
N ILE A 73 7.33 -1.65 0.83
CA ILE A 73 6.76 -2.40 -0.30
C ILE A 73 7.83 -3.07 -1.16
N GLU A 74 7.44 -4.17 -1.80
CA GLU A 74 8.25 -4.91 -2.76
C GLU A 74 7.47 -5.09 -4.06
N GLY A 75 8.15 -5.01 -5.21
CA GLY A 75 7.52 -5.24 -6.51
C GLY A 75 7.22 -6.72 -6.70
N VAL A 76 6.03 -7.02 -7.22
CA VAL A 76 5.69 -8.39 -7.66
C VAL A 76 5.72 -8.38 -9.19
N GLU A 77 6.50 -9.28 -9.79
CA GLU A 77 6.58 -9.46 -11.26
C GLU A 77 5.20 -9.71 -11.89
#